data_AF-A0A1T1H7X0-F1
#
_entry.id   AF-A0A1T1H7X0-F1
#
_cell.length_a   1.000
_cell.length_b   1.000
_cell.length_c   1.000
_cell.angle_alpha   90.00
_cell.angle_beta   90.00
_cell.angle_gamma   90.00
#
_symmetry.space_group_name_H-M   'P 1'
#
loop_
_entity.id
_entity.type
_entity.pdbx_description
1 polymer ?
#
loop_
_entity_poly.entity_id
_entity_poly.type
_entity_poly.pdbx_seq_one_letter_code
_entity_poly.pdbx_strand_id
1 'polypeptide(L)'
;FYLAISHIPEPDWYIVAAYPRQSIEEQAFKSSEFVLQISFISLLLELAIVYLLLSWQVGKPLREFTYAIHKVADGERNIFLDTQRKDELGGLAKSFLSMQRVIQDHEHLLTQEIRQKDKAQIEAEQARDALKEANDKLELRVQQRTETLRATN
;
A
#
# COMPACT_ATOMS: atom_id res chain seq x y z
N PHE A 1 18.22 59.37 24.44
CA PHE A 1 19.57 59.10 24.96
C PHE A 1 19.41 58.26 26.21
N TYR A 2 20.28 57.28 26.40
CA TYR A 2 20.40 56.60 27.70
C TYR A 2 21.50 57.31 28.49
N LEU A 3 21.22 57.62 29.75
CA LEU A 3 22.16 58.32 30.62
C LEU A 3 22.73 57.33 31.63
N ALA A 4 24.05 57.15 31.62
CA ALA A 4 24.76 56.46 32.68
C ALA A 4 25.35 57.53 33.61
N ILE A 5 24.97 57.48 34.89
CA ILE A 5 25.44 58.42 35.91
C ILE A 5 26.31 57.61 36.88
N SER A 6 27.57 58.02 37.03
CA SER A 6 28.46 57.48 38.06
C SER A 6 28.93 58.61 38.96
N HIS A 7 28.91 58.34 40.26
CA HIS A 7 29.39 59.25 41.29
C HIS A 7 30.84 58.91 41.64
N ILE A 8 31.70 59.92 41.66
CA ILE A 8 33.07 59.80 42.18
C ILE A 8 33.06 60.42 43.57
N PRO A 9 33.39 59.67 44.63
CA PRO A 9 33.26 60.15 46.01
C PRO A 9 34.17 61.35 46.32
N GLU A 10 35.38 61.38 45.78
CA GLU A 10 36.36 62.45 46.04
C GLU A 10 37.23 62.69 44.80
N PRO A 11 37.09 63.85 44.12
CA PRO A 11 36.17 64.96 44.38
C PRO A 11 34.71 64.60 44.04
N ASP A 12 33.75 65.18 44.78
CA ASP A 12 32.29 64.97 44.72
C ASP A 12 31.67 65.37 43.36
N TRP A 13 32.02 64.61 42.33
CA TRP A 13 31.67 64.87 40.94
C TRP A 13 30.77 63.77 40.41
N TYR A 14 29.80 64.19 39.61
CA TYR A 14 28.93 63.28 38.86
C TYR A 14 29.38 63.28 37.41
N ILE A 15 29.80 62.11 36.92
CA ILE A 15 30.04 61.89 35.50
C ILE A 15 28.72 61.43 34.90
N VAL A 16 28.23 62.18 33.91
CA VAL A 16 27.04 61.82 33.14
C VAL A 16 27.46 61.49 31.71
N ALA A 17 27.43 60.22 31.37
CA ALA A 17 27.66 59.77 30.00
C ALA A 17 26.32 59.66 29.26
N ALA A 18 26.16 60.46 28.20
CA ALA A 18 24.96 60.44 27.37
C ALA A 18 25.18 59.59 26.12
N TYR A 19 24.56 58.40 26.07
CA TYR A 19 24.62 57.51 24.92
C TYR A 19 23.46 57.79 23.95
N PRO A 20 23.73 58.07 22.66
CA PRO A 20 22.69 58.25 21.67
C PRO A 20 21.85 56.99 21.51
N ARG A 21 20.52 57.14 21.58
CA ARG A 21 19.56 56.02 21.44
C ARG A 21 19.72 55.32 20.09
N GLN A 22 19.95 56.10 19.03
CA GLN A 22 20.19 55.61 17.67
C GLN A 22 21.38 54.67 17.58
N SER A 23 22.48 54.93 18.30
CA SER A 23 23.69 54.08 18.24
C SER A 23 23.46 52.70 18.87
N ILE A 24 22.62 52.62 19.90
CA ILE A 24 22.27 51.35 20.56
C ILE A 24 21.19 50.60 19.76
N GLU A 25 20.20 51.33 19.23
CA GLU A 25 19.11 50.75 18.44
C GLU A 25 19.60 50.25 17.08
N GLU A 26 20.44 50.98 16.35
CA GLU A 26 20.98 50.52 15.05
C GLU A 26 21.77 49.21 15.17
N GLN A 27 22.51 49.04 16.27
CA GLN A 27 23.26 47.81 16.53
C GLN A 27 22.31 46.65 16.88
N ALA A 28 21.26 46.90 17.66
CA ALA A 28 20.23 45.91 17.96
C ALA A 28 19.40 45.51 16.72
N PHE A 29 19.02 46.47 15.86
CA PHE A 29 18.27 46.21 14.63
C PHE A 29 19.08 45.38 13.63
N LYS A 30 20.37 45.69 13.42
CA LYS A 30 21.24 44.90 12.54
C LYS A 30 21.47 43.47 13.06
N SER A 31 21.66 43.30 14.37
CA SER A 31 21.75 41.97 14.97
C SER A 31 20.44 41.20 14.83
N SER A 32 19.28 41.86 14.97
CA SER A 32 17.98 41.22 14.82
C SER A 32 17.69 40.80 13.38
N GLU A 33 18.08 41.60 12.39
CA GLU A 33 17.94 41.25 10.97
C GLU A 33 18.79 40.02 10.60
N PHE A 34 20.04 39.97 11.07
CA PHE A 34 20.92 38.82 10.84
C PHE A 34 20.35 37.53 11.46
N VAL A 35 19.86 37.61 12.70
CA VAL A 35 19.20 36.48 13.37
C VAL A 35 17.97 36.03 12.59
N LEU A 36 17.12 36.97 12.14
CA LEU A 36 15.93 36.65 11.33
C LEU A 36 16.27 35.94 10.02
N GLN A 37 17.31 36.40 9.32
CA GLN A 37 17.77 35.77 8.07
C GLN A 37 18.25 34.34 8.32
N ILE A 38 19.06 34.12 9.36
CA ILE A 38 19.52 32.77 9.72
C ILE A 38 18.36 31.88 10.13
N SER A 39 17.43 32.37 10.97
CA SER A 39 16.25 31.61 11.37
C SER A 39 15.39 31.23 10.17
N PHE A 40 15.21 32.13 9.21
CA PHE A 40 14.48 31.86 7.99
C PHE A 40 15.15 30.79 7.12
N ILE A 41 16.48 30.87 6.95
CA ILE A 41 17.25 29.87 6.21
C ILE A 41 17.19 28.51 6.92
N SER A 42 17.31 28.48 8.26
CA SER A 42 17.19 27.26 9.07
C SER A 42 15.82 26.60 8.87
N LEU A 43 14.75 27.39 8.93
CA LEU A 43 13.39 26.90 8.72
C LEU A 43 13.21 26.29 7.33
N LEU A 44 13.71 26.97 6.28
CA LEU A 44 13.65 26.43 4.91
C LEU A 44 14.43 25.12 4.78
N LEU A 45 15.59 25.03 5.43
CA LEU A 45 16.43 23.83 5.42
C LEU A 45 15.72 22.66 6.13
N GLU A 46 15.11 22.89 7.29
CA GLU A 46 14.32 21.89 8.01
C GLU A 46 13.15 21.38 7.16
N LEU A 47 12.38 22.29 6.54
CA LEU A 47 11.27 21.93 5.66
C LEU A 47 11.75 21.12 4.45
N ALA A 48 12.87 21.51 3.84
CA ALA A 48 13.44 20.79 2.71
C ALA A 48 13.86 19.36 3.11
N ILE A 49 14.51 19.19 4.27
CA ILE A 49 14.90 17.87 4.79
C ILE A 49 13.67 17.00 5.03
N VAL A 50 12.64 17.53 5.71
CA VAL A 50 11.40 16.79 5.98
C VAL A 50 10.72 16.37 4.69
N TYR A 51 10.61 17.29 3.72
CA TYR A 51 10.01 17.00 2.42
C TYR A 51 10.76 15.88 1.68
N LEU A 52 12.09 15.94 1.63
CA LEU A 52 12.91 14.92 1.00
C LEU A 52 12.76 13.57 1.70
N LEU A 53 12.79 13.54 3.03
CA LEU A 53 12.61 12.32 3.82
C LEU A 53 11.24 11.68 3.57
N LEU A 54 10.16 12.46 3.62
CA LEU A 54 8.81 11.95 3.36
C LEU A 54 8.66 11.43 1.94
N SER A 55 9.16 12.18 0.95
CA SER A 55 9.11 11.77 -0.45
C SER A 55 9.82 10.44 -0.69
N TRP A 56 11.00 10.25 -0.09
CA TRP A 56 11.82 9.08 -0.32
C TRP A 56 11.46 7.87 0.54
N GLN A 57 11.20 8.07 1.84
CA GLN A 57 10.90 6.98 2.77
C GLN A 57 9.43 6.55 2.73
N VAL A 58 8.51 7.42 2.32
CA VAL A 58 7.07 7.13 2.32
C VAL A 58 6.49 7.23 0.91
N GLY A 59 6.68 8.36 0.23
CA GLY A 59 6.05 8.63 -1.06
C GLY A 59 6.43 7.64 -2.16
N LYS A 60 7.73 7.37 -2.34
CA LYS A 60 8.21 6.40 -3.34
C LYS A 60 7.72 4.96 -3.04
N PRO A 61 7.91 4.41 -1.82
CA PRO A 61 7.38 3.09 -1.47
C PRO A 61 5.87 2.97 -1.67
N LEU A 62 5.07 3.98 -1.28
CA LEU A 62 3.61 3.94 -1.50
C LEU A 62 3.23 3.87 -2.98
N ARG A 63 4.00 4.54 -3.87
CA ARG A 63 3.82 4.38 -5.32
C ARG A 63 4.15 2.97 -5.80
N GLU A 64 5.20 2.35 -5.26
CA GLU A 64 5.55 0.95 -5.58
C GLU A 64 4.44 -0.02 -5.16
N PHE A 65 3.83 0.19 -3.98
CA PHE A 65 2.65 -0.57 -3.55
C PHE A 65 1.47 -0.37 -4.51
N THR A 66 1.17 0.87 -4.88
CA THR A 66 0.08 1.17 -5.81
C THR A 66 0.29 0.44 -7.14
N TYR A 67 1.51 0.46 -7.66
CA TYR A 67 1.87 -0.27 -8.87
C TYR A 67 1.75 -1.79 -8.71
N ALA A 68 2.20 -2.35 -7.59
CA ALA A 68 2.07 -3.77 -7.30
C ALA A 68 0.61 -4.22 -7.19
N ILE A 69 -0.26 -3.40 -6.61
CA ILE A 69 -1.70 -3.65 -6.53
C ILE A 69 -2.31 -3.74 -7.94
N HIS A 70 -2.01 -2.78 -8.81
CA HIS A 70 -2.49 -2.80 -10.20
C HIS A 70 -2.00 -4.04 -10.94
N LYS A 71 -0.71 -4.39 -10.81
CA LYS A 71 -0.17 -5.61 -11.41
C LYS A 71 -0.90 -6.88 -10.96
N VAL A 72 -1.15 -7.02 -9.67
CA VAL A 72 -1.90 -8.18 -9.14
C VAL A 72 -3.33 -8.19 -9.68
N ALA A 73 -3.98 -7.02 -9.77
CA ALA A 73 -5.31 -6.90 -10.35
C ALA A 73 -5.34 -7.28 -11.85
N ASP A 74 -4.27 -7.00 -12.59
CA ASP A 74 -4.08 -7.40 -13.99
C ASP A 74 -3.67 -8.88 -14.14
N GLY A 75 -3.60 -9.63 -13.03
CA GLY A 75 -3.27 -11.06 -13.02
C GLY A 75 -1.77 -11.35 -13.01
N GLU A 76 -0.90 -10.34 -12.89
CA GLU A 76 0.54 -10.58 -12.72
C GLU A 76 0.85 -11.14 -11.33
N ARG A 77 1.67 -12.19 -11.32
CA ARG A 77 2.01 -12.93 -10.10
C ARG A 77 3.40 -12.62 -9.55
N ASN A 78 4.28 -12.04 -10.36
CA ASN A 78 5.64 -11.72 -9.97
C ASN A 78 5.78 -10.24 -9.58
N ILE A 79 5.37 -9.92 -8.36
CA ILE A 79 5.55 -8.60 -7.77
C ILE A 79 6.65 -8.62 -6.72
N PHE A 80 7.45 -7.56 -6.71
CA PHE A 80 8.51 -7.38 -5.73
C PHE A 80 8.19 -6.18 -4.86
N LEU A 81 8.12 -6.41 -3.55
CA LEU A 81 8.03 -5.38 -2.52
C LEU A 81 9.11 -5.66 -1.47
N ASP A 82 9.71 -4.61 -0.94
CA ASP A 82 10.75 -4.75 0.08
C ASP A 82 10.14 -5.19 1.42
N THR A 83 10.32 -6.48 1.74
CA THR A 83 9.90 -7.09 3.00
C THR A 83 11.00 -7.08 4.07
N GLN A 84 12.24 -6.71 3.71
CA GLN A 84 13.35 -6.63 4.66
C GLN A 84 13.30 -5.34 5.48
N ARG A 85 12.57 -4.35 4.97
CA ARG A 85 12.27 -3.11 5.68
C ARG A 85 11.67 -3.39 7.07
N LYS A 86 12.19 -2.69 8.08
CA LYS A 86 11.89 -2.95 9.52
C LYS A 86 10.89 -1.95 10.12
N ASP A 87 9.99 -1.42 9.31
CA ASP A 87 8.95 -0.48 9.74
C ASP A 87 7.56 -0.95 9.28
N GLU A 88 6.55 -0.10 9.44
CA GLU A 88 5.16 -0.37 9.13
C GLU A 88 4.97 -0.70 7.64
N LEU A 89 5.75 -0.09 6.75
CA LEU A 89 5.68 -0.36 5.32
C LEU A 89 6.28 -1.73 4.96
N GLY A 90 7.33 -2.16 5.67
CA GLY A 90 7.82 -3.54 5.58
C GLY A 90 6.81 -4.57 6.11
N GLY A 91 6.10 -4.24 7.20
CA GLY A 91 4.97 -5.02 7.69
C GLY A 91 3.85 -5.13 6.65
N LEU A 92 3.48 -4.00 6.04
CA LEU A 92 2.48 -3.94 4.98
C LEU A 92 2.88 -4.79 3.77
N ALA A 93 4.16 -4.79 3.38
CA ALA A 93 4.67 -5.59 2.26
C ALA A 93 4.45 -7.09 2.51
N LYS A 94 4.76 -7.54 3.72
CA LYS A 94 4.57 -8.95 4.12
C LYS A 94 3.09 -9.34 4.09
N SER A 95 2.22 -8.50 4.65
CA SER A 95 0.78 -8.76 4.65
C SER A 95 0.19 -8.77 3.25
N PHE A 96 0.61 -7.84 2.39
CA PHE A 96 0.15 -7.79 1.00
C PHE A 96 0.58 -9.03 0.19
N LEU A 97 1.84 -9.47 0.31
CA LEU A 97 2.31 -10.69 -0.34
C LEU A 97 1.62 -11.95 0.22
N SER A 98 1.29 -11.98 1.51
CA SER A 98 0.49 -13.05 2.08
C SER A 98 -0.91 -13.10 1.48
N MET A 99 -1.57 -11.95 1.32
CA MET A 99 -2.87 -11.86 0.67
C MET A 99 -2.81 -12.32 -0.79
N GLN A 100 -1.79 -11.90 -1.54
CA GLN A 100 -1.58 -12.33 -2.91
C GLN A 100 -1.47 -13.86 -3.02
N ARG A 101 -0.71 -14.49 -2.11
CA ARG A 101 -0.56 -15.96 -2.08
C ARG A 101 -1.90 -16.65 -1.83
N VAL A 102 -2.68 -16.16 -0.86
CA VAL A 102 -4.01 -16.71 -0.58
C VAL A 102 -4.93 -16.61 -1.81
N ILE A 103 -4.93 -15.48 -2.52
CA ILE A 103 -5.69 -15.32 -3.76
C ILE A 103 -5.25 -16.36 -4.81
N GLN A 104 -3.94 -16.53 -5.01
CA GLN A 104 -3.41 -17.52 -5.97
C GLN A 104 -3.80 -18.96 -5.62
N ASP A 105 -3.73 -19.32 -4.34
CA ASP A 105 -4.12 -20.65 -3.87
C ASP A 105 -5.62 -20.89 -4.11
N HIS A 106 -6.46 -19.89 -3.81
CA HIS A 106 -7.90 -19.96 -4.09
C HIS A 106 -8.22 -20.08 -5.58
N GLU A 107 -7.55 -19.32 -6.45
CA GLU A 107 -7.72 -19.45 -7.90
C GLU A 107 -7.36 -20.86 -8.38
N HIS A 108 -6.28 -21.44 -7.87
CA HIS A 108 -5.86 -22.78 -8.22
C HIS A 108 -6.89 -23.83 -7.77
N LEU A 109 -7.39 -23.72 -6.53
CA LEU A 109 -8.44 -24.59 -6.00
C LEU A 109 -9.72 -24.52 -6.83
N LEU A 110 -10.20 -23.31 -7.16
CA LEU A 110 -11.37 -23.12 -8.01
C LEU A 110 -11.18 -23.74 -9.39
N THR A 111 -9.99 -23.58 -9.99
CA THR A 111 -9.67 -24.19 -11.29
C THR A 111 -9.64 -25.72 -11.23
N GLN A 112 -9.26 -26.30 -10.08
CA GLN A 112 -9.33 -27.74 -9.86
C GLN A 112 -10.76 -28.22 -9.68
N GLU A 113 -11.58 -27.52 -8.89
CA GLU A 113 -12.99 -27.84 -8.68
C GLU A 113 -13.78 -27.79 -9.99
N ILE A 114 -13.56 -26.76 -10.81
CA ILE A 114 -14.19 -26.64 -12.15
C ILE A 114 -13.81 -27.85 -13.00
N ARG A 115 -12.52 -28.19 -13.08
CA ARG A 115 -12.06 -29.37 -13.84
C ARG A 115 -12.64 -30.69 -13.35
N GLN A 116 -12.83 -30.84 -12.04
CA GLN A 116 -13.47 -32.03 -11.48
C GLN A 116 -14.95 -32.09 -11.83
N LYS A 117 -15.67 -30.97 -11.73
CA LYS A 117 -17.08 -30.87 -12.13
C LYS A 117 -17.27 -31.16 -13.61
N ASP A 118 -16.44 -30.61 -14.48
CA ASP A 118 -16.51 -30.86 -15.92
C ASP A 118 -16.34 -32.35 -16.24
N LYS A 119 -15.39 -33.04 -15.58
CA LYS A 119 -15.21 -34.49 -15.73
C LYS A 119 -16.42 -35.28 -15.24
N ALA A 120 -16.90 -34.98 -14.04
CA ALA A 120 -18.06 -35.66 -13.47
C ALA A 120 -19.31 -35.46 -14.34
N GLN A 121 -19.47 -34.29 -14.95
CA GLN A 121 -20.57 -34.01 -15.86
C GLN A 121 -20.48 -34.82 -17.15
N ILE A 122 -19.29 -34.94 -17.74
CA ILE A 122 -19.05 -35.79 -18.93
C ILE A 122 -19.34 -37.26 -18.59
N GLU A 123 -18.88 -37.76 -17.45
CA GLU A 123 -19.14 -39.14 -17.01
C GLU A 123 -20.64 -39.39 -16.77
N ALA A 124 -21.34 -38.43 -16.16
CA ALA A 124 -22.78 -38.51 -15.94
C ALA A 124 -23.58 -38.52 -17.26
N GLU A 125 -23.16 -37.73 -18.26
CA GLU A 125 -23.77 -37.72 -19.59
C GLU A 125 -23.57 -39.06 -20.30
N GLN A 126 -22.35 -39.60 -20.28
CA GLN A 126 -22.04 -40.93 -20.84
C GLN A 126 -22.87 -42.04 -20.17
N ALA A 127 -22.99 -42.02 -18.84
CA ALA A 127 -23.80 -42.98 -18.10
C ALA A 127 -25.29 -42.87 -18.48
N ARG A 128 -25.80 -41.64 -18.66
CA ARG A 128 -27.19 -41.39 -19.09
C ARG A 128 -27.45 -41.95 -20.49
N ASP A 129 -26.53 -41.73 -21.43
CA ASP A 129 -26.66 -42.21 -22.80
C ASP A 129 -26.59 -43.75 -22.87
N ALA A 130 -25.67 -44.36 -22.12
CA ALA A 130 -25.59 -45.82 -21.99
C ALA A 130 -26.86 -46.42 -21.37
N LEU A 131 -27.45 -45.76 -20.37
CA LEU A 131 -28.70 -46.19 -19.76
C LEU A 131 -29.86 -46.10 -20.74
N LYS A 132 -29.92 -45.03 -21.54
CA LYS A 132 -30.92 -44.87 -22.60
C LYS A 132 -30.81 -45.99 -23.63
N GLU A 133 -29.61 -46.28 -24.12
CA GLU A 133 -29.38 -47.36 -25.08
C GLU A 133 -29.76 -48.74 -24.49
N ALA A 134 -29.45 -48.98 -23.22
CA ALA A 134 -29.85 -50.20 -22.53
C ALA A 134 -31.38 -50.31 -22.39
N ASN A 135 -32.07 -49.21 -22.10
CA ASN A 135 -33.52 -49.17 -22.00
C ASN A 135 -34.18 -49.43 -23.37
N ASP A 136 -33.71 -48.77 -24.43
CA ASP A 136 -34.21 -48.98 -25.80
C ASP A 136 -34.05 -50.45 -26.24
N LYS A 137 -32.89 -51.07 -25.91
CA LYS A 137 -32.67 -52.50 -26.16
C LYS A 137 -33.63 -53.40 -25.38
N LEU A 138 -33.94 -53.05 -24.13
CA LEU A 138 -34.87 -53.82 -23.30
C LEU A 138 -36.29 -53.75 -23.85
N GLU A 139 -36.75 -52.57 -24.24
CA GLU A 139 -38.07 -52.39 -24.85
C GLU A 139 -38.23 -53.21 -26.12
N LEU A 140 -37.21 -53.18 -27.00
CA LEU A 140 -37.19 -53.97 -28.22
C LEU A 140 -37.24 -55.47 -27.94
N ARG A 141 -36.52 -55.94 -26.91
CA ARG A 141 -36.52 -57.34 -26.48
C ARG A 141 -37.87 -57.76 -25.90
N VAL A 142 -38.54 -56.87 -25.17
CA VAL A 142 -39.90 -57.11 -24.65
C VAL A 142 -40.90 -57.21 -25.80
N GLN A 143 -40.85 -56.31 -26.78
CA GLN A 143 -41.71 -56.37 -27.96
C GLN A 143 -41.55 -57.69 -28.72
N GLN A 144 -40.32 -58.09 -29.04
CA GLN A 144 -40.03 -59.37 -29.71
C GLN A 144 -40.59 -60.60 -28.96
N ARG A 145 -40.47 -60.61 -27.62
CA ARG A 145 -41.05 -61.68 -26.79
C ARG A 145 -42.58 -61.69 -26.82
N THR A 146 -43.20 -60.52 -26.87
CA THR A 146 -44.66 -60.39 -26.89
C THR A 146 -45.22 -60.85 -28.24
N GLU A 147 -44.53 -60.57 -29.33
CA GLU A 147 -44.88 -61.02 -30.68
C GLU A 147 -44.73 -62.54 -30.85
N THR A 148 -43.63 -63.11 -30.38
CA THR A 148 -43.41 -64.57 -30.42
C THR A 148 -44.46 -65.33 -29.61
N LEU A 149 -44.82 -64.87 -28.41
CA LEU A 149 -45.90 -65.49 -27.61
C LEU A 149 -47.28 -65.42 -28.28
N ARG A 150 -47.56 -64.35 -29.03
CA ARG A 150 -48.79 -64.23 -29.83
C ARG A 150 -48.80 -65.15 -31.04
N ALA A 151 -47.65 -65.40 -31.65
CA ALA A 151 -47.53 -66.29 -32.81
C ALA A 151 -47.56 -67.79 -32.45
N THR A 152 -47.39 -68.13 -31.17
CA THR A 152 -47.32 -69.53 -30.69
C THR A 152 -48.62 -69.99 -30.00
N ASN A 153 -49.64 -69.13 -29.89
CA ASN A 153 -51.00 -69.46 -29.45
C ASN A 153 -51.98 -69.33 -30.62
#